data_AF-A0A2E4B1A7-F1
#
_entry.id   AF-A0A2E4B1A7-F1
#
_cell.length_a   1.000
_cell.length_b   1.000
_cell.length_c   1.000
_cell.angle_alpha   90.00
_cell.angle_beta   90.00
_cell.angle_gamma   90.00
#
_symmetry.space_group_name_H-M   'P 1'
#
loop_
_entity.id
_entity.type
_entity.pdbx_description
1 polymer ?
#
loop_
_entity_poly.entity_id
_entity_poly.type
_entity_poly.pdbx_seq_one_letter_code
_entity_poly.pdbx_strand_id
1 'polypeptide(L)'
;MRVMALFITVVLLAVPGCTYLEESLDEEIDDVEEVQPVIQGCTDPEAENYNSEAEEDDGSCIYPEPEPILGCTDPDADNYDETANEDDGSCEYLETIPCNGMVLLCHRAYDQVTFPETHNSFSTHEDNIYYPASNHLTGFQAQWNAGMRAFMLDTHYLTAADKSESNVRFCHGNSNEVFSPCTYGAVDPLNWLSKLESEMEDEDRDIVTLLIENYVEPAHLKTVL
;
A
#
# COMPACT_ATOMS: atom_id res chain seq x y z
N MET A 1 -74.14 9.92 -0.10
CA MET A 1 -75.60 10.17 -0.28
C MET A 1 -75.97 9.81 -1.71
N ARG A 2 -77.16 9.23 -1.97
CA ARG A 2 -77.42 8.22 -3.04
C ARG A 2 -76.74 6.89 -2.67
N VAL A 3 -77.41 5.83 -2.19
CA VAL A 3 -78.84 5.42 -2.07
C VAL A 3 -79.46 4.81 -3.34
N MET A 4 -79.77 3.49 -3.24
CA MET A 4 -80.75 2.68 -4.00
C MET A 4 -80.51 2.45 -5.51
N ALA A 5 -80.98 1.35 -6.14
CA ALA A 5 -81.43 0.03 -5.66
C ALA A 5 -81.36 -0.96 -6.86
N LEU A 6 -80.94 -2.23 -6.69
CA LEU A 6 -81.80 -3.40 -6.46
C LEU A 6 -83.24 -3.31 -7.03
N PHE A 7 -83.49 -3.88 -8.20
CA PHE A 7 -84.82 -4.30 -8.67
C PHE A 7 -84.72 -5.54 -9.58
N ILE A 8 -85.70 -6.46 -9.69
CA ILE A 8 -86.52 -7.18 -8.66
C ILE A 8 -87.37 -8.27 -9.36
N THR A 9 -87.40 -9.49 -8.80
CA THR A 9 -88.32 -10.64 -9.06
C THR A 9 -88.51 -11.14 -10.52
N VAL A 10 -88.99 -12.38 -10.75
CA VAL A 10 -90.40 -12.81 -11.08
C VAL A 10 -90.26 -14.26 -11.62
N VAL A 11 -91.07 -15.32 -11.42
CA VAL A 11 -92.30 -15.69 -10.64
C VAL A 11 -92.25 -17.24 -10.47
N LEU A 12 -92.52 -17.89 -9.32
CA LEU A 12 -93.77 -18.14 -8.56
C LEU A 12 -94.65 -19.28 -9.16
N LEU A 13 -95.22 -20.14 -8.28
CA LEU A 13 -96.11 -21.32 -8.51
C LEU A 13 -95.39 -22.66 -8.78
N ALA A 14 -95.80 -23.84 -8.25
CA ALA A 14 -96.78 -24.15 -7.20
C ALA A 14 -96.54 -25.55 -6.55
N VAL A 15 -97.16 -25.79 -5.38
CA VAL A 15 -97.37 -27.10 -4.71
C VAL A 15 -98.49 -27.93 -5.38
N PRO A 16 -98.71 -29.24 -5.06
CA PRO A 16 -98.08 -30.10 -4.04
C PRO A 16 -97.42 -31.39 -4.58
N GLY A 17 -96.80 -32.18 -3.68
CA GLY A 17 -95.94 -33.32 -4.02
C GLY A 17 -96.61 -34.63 -4.46
N CYS A 18 -95.78 -35.64 -4.74
CA CYS A 18 -96.16 -36.94 -5.27
C CYS A 18 -95.50 -38.13 -4.55
N THR A 19 -96.04 -39.31 -4.85
CA THR A 19 -95.87 -40.64 -4.26
C THR A 19 -94.64 -41.45 -4.73
N TYR A 20 -94.08 -42.26 -3.82
CA TYR A 20 -93.59 -43.66 -3.99
C TYR A 20 -92.58 -44.06 -5.09
N LEU A 21 -91.61 -44.94 -4.71
CA LEU A 21 -90.71 -45.78 -5.54
C LEU A 21 -89.59 -45.03 -6.30
N GLU A 22 -88.38 -45.55 -6.54
CA GLU A 22 -87.65 -46.76 -6.05
C GLU A 22 -86.13 -46.55 -6.27
N GLU A 23 -85.25 -47.13 -5.43
CA GLU A 23 -83.78 -47.28 -5.62
C GLU A 23 -82.95 -45.97 -5.83
N SER A 24 -81.62 -45.88 -5.73
CA SER A 24 -80.55 -46.51 -4.91
C SER A 24 -79.29 -45.63 -5.14
N LEU A 25 -78.53 -45.11 -4.17
CA LEU A 25 -77.47 -45.70 -3.32
C LEU A 25 -76.68 -44.53 -2.66
N ASP A 26 -75.76 -44.83 -1.73
CA ASP A 26 -74.60 -44.03 -1.25
C ASP A 26 -74.87 -42.58 -0.73
N GLU A 27 -74.96 -42.37 0.59
CA GLU A 27 -73.86 -42.12 1.56
C GLU A 27 -73.38 -40.63 1.61
N GLU A 28 -73.76 -39.91 2.68
CA GLU A 28 -73.22 -38.57 3.00
C GLU A 28 -72.05 -38.66 4.00
N ILE A 29 -71.06 -37.80 3.83
CA ILE A 29 -69.82 -37.74 4.62
C ILE A 29 -69.89 -36.59 5.65
N ASP A 30 -69.31 -36.80 6.83
CA ASP A 30 -69.27 -35.86 7.95
C ASP A 30 -67.93 -35.12 7.99
N ASP A 31 -67.75 -34.13 7.10
CA ASP A 31 -66.48 -33.41 6.92
C ASP A 31 -66.26 -32.30 7.95
N VAL A 32 -65.46 -32.60 8.97
CA VAL A 32 -64.79 -31.59 9.82
C VAL A 32 -63.50 -31.18 9.12
N GLU A 33 -63.45 -29.96 8.58
CA GLU A 33 -62.27 -29.42 7.89
C GLU A 33 -61.12 -29.13 8.90
N GLU A 34 -60.29 -30.15 9.15
CA GLU A 34 -59.11 -30.06 10.00
C GLU A 34 -57.97 -29.31 9.29
N VAL A 35 -57.83 -28.02 9.59
CA VAL A 35 -56.73 -27.19 9.07
C VAL A 35 -55.40 -27.68 9.65
N GLN A 36 -54.68 -28.47 8.86
CA GLN A 36 -53.31 -28.88 9.16
C GLN A 36 -52.41 -27.64 9.32
N PRO A 37 -51.50 -27.60 10.30
CA PRO A 37 -50.56 -26.50 10.46
C PRO A 37 -49.47 -26.60 9.39
N VAL A 38 -49.50 -25.68 8.42
CA VAL A 38 -48.49 -25.58 7.36
C VAL A 38 -47.09 -25.52 7.97
N ILE A 39 -46.22 -26.44 7.58
CA ILE A 39 -44.86 -26.52 8.13
C ILE A 39 -43.99 -25.50 7.38
N GLN A 40 -43.46 -24.53 8.12
CA GLN A 40 -42.60 -23.47 7.56
C GLN A 40 -41.11 -23.76 7.83
N GLY A 41 -40.27 -23.43 6.84
CA GLY A 41 -38.82 -23.60 6.88
C GLY A 41 -38.22 -23.63 5.48
N CYS A 42 -36.89 -23.59 5.35
CA CYS A 42 -36.23 -23.59 4.05
C CYS A 42 -36.60 -24.81 3.18
N THR A 43 -37.24 -24.57 2.02
CA THR A 43 -37.64 -25.62 1.07
C THR A 43 -36.59 -25.91 -0.01
N ASP A 44 -35.47 -25.19 -0.04
CA ASP A 44 -34.41 -25.34 -1.05
C ASP A 44 -33.40 -26.44 -0.66
N PRO A 45 -33.22 -27.52 -1.45
CA PRO A 45 -32.28 -28.60 -1.15
C PRO A 45 -30.80 -28.23 -1.35
N GLU A 46 -30.47 -27.04 -1.88
CA GLU A 46 -29.10 -26.52 -1.96
C GLU A 46 -28.68 -25.73 -0.71
N ALA A 47 -29.59 -25.53 0.26
CA ALA A 47 -29.33 -24.86 1.54
C ALA A 47 -28.89 -25.83 2.67
N GLU A 48 -28.00 -25.37 3.55
CA GLU A 48 -27.48 -26.14 4.69
C GLU A 48 -28.55 -26.51 5.73
N ASN A 49 -29.63 -25.72 5.81
CA ASN A 49 -30.77 -25.92 6.71
C ASN A 49 -32.06 -26.36 6.00
N TYR A 50 -31.93 -26.99 4.82
CA TYR A 50 -33.05 -27.59 4.10
C TYR A 50 -33.93 -28.46 5.01
N ASN A 51 -35.24 -28.21 5.00
CA ASN A 51 -36.23 -29.01 5.72
C ASN A 51 -37.15 -29.75 4.71
N SER A 52 -36.98 -31.06 4.58
CA SER A 52 -37.83 -31.88 3.71
C SER A 52 -39.27 -32.06 4.21
N GLU A 53 -39.60 -31.59 5.42
CA GLU A 53 -40.96 -31.53 5.95
C GLU A 53 -41.62 -30.15 5.75
N ALA A 54 -40.90 -29.14 5.24
CA ALA A 54 -41.46 -27.81 4.99
C ALA A 54 -42.32 -27.75 3.71
N GLU A 55 -43.48 -27.11 3.83
CA GLU A 55 -44.47 -26.89 2.77
C GLU A 55 -44.44 -25.45 2.24
N GLU A 56 -44.00 -24.48 3.05
CA GLU A 56 -43.79 -23.08 2.70
C GLU A 56 -42.39 -22.60 3.13
N ASP A 57 -41.67 -21.92 2.23
CA ASP A 57 -40.42 -21.22 2.54
C ASP A 57 -40.69 -20.00 3.44
N ASP A 58 -40.01 -19.95 4.58
CA ASP A 58 -40.04 -18.83 5.53
C ASP A 58 -38.92 -17.80 5.27
N GLY A 59 -38.07 -18.04 4.27
CA GLY A 59 -36.90 -17.23 3.96
C GLY A 59 -35.73 -17.48 4.92
N SER A 60 -35.73 -18.58 5.68
CA SER A 60 -34.64 -18.95 6.60
C SER A 60 -33.45 -19.62 5.92
N CYS A 61 -33.48 -19.88 4.61
CA CYS A 61 -32.43 -20.62 3.89
C CYS A 61 -31.02 -20.04 4.10
N ILE A 62 -30.13 -20.87 4.64
CA ILE A 62 -28.70 -20.63 4.81
C ILE A 62 -27.99 -21.36 3.69
N TYR A 63 -27.30 -20.63 2.82
CA TYR A 63 -26.45 -21.20 1.78
C TYR A 63 -24.99 -21.18 2.24
N PRO A 64 -24.15 -22.15 1.82
CA PRO A 64 -22.73 -22.07 2.09
C PRO A 64 -22.12 -20.89 1.33
N GLU A 65 -21.49 -19.96 2.06
CA GLU A 65 -20.67 -18.91 1.46
C GLU A 65 -19.48 -19.57 0.71
N PRO A 66 -19.08 -19.07 -0.47
CA PRO A 66 -17.96 -19.62 -1.20
C PRO A 66 -16.65 -19.35 -0.44
N GLU A 67 -15.96 -20.42 -0.02
CA GLU A 67 -14.62 -20.34 0.58
C GLU A 67 -13.66 -19.54 -0.33
N PRO A 68 -12.85 -18.62 0.24
CA PRO A 68 -11.92 -17.82 -0.55
C PRO A 68 -10.82 -18.67 -1.17
N ILE A 69 -10.47 -18.34 -2.42
CA ILE A 69 -9.27 -18.85 -3.08
C ILE A 69 -8.13 -17.91 -2.68
N LEU A 70 -7.34 -18.39 -1.72
CA LEU A 70 -6.20 -17.69 -1.15
C LEU A 70 -4.98 -17.73 -2.10
N GLY A 71 -4.39 -16.57 -2.36
CA GLY A 71 -3.17 -16.40 -3.16
C GLY A 71 -2.91 -14.93 -3.47
N CYS A 72 -1.81 -14.63 -4.17
CA CYS A 72 -1.49 -13.24 -4.51
C CYS A 72 -2.47 -12.64 -5.54
N THR A 73 -3.27 -11.65 -5.11
CA THR A 73 -4.25 -10.96 -5.98
C THR A 73 -3.69 -9.73 -6.70
N ASP A 74 -2.42 -9.36 -6.50
CA ASP A 74 -1.80 -8.19 -7.14
C ASP A 74 -1.24 -8.54 -8.53
N PRO A 75 -1.74 -7.95 -9.64
CA PRO A 75 -1.29 -8.26 -10.99
C PRO A 75 0.13 -7.76 -11.33
N ASP A 76 0.75 -6.94 -10.48
CA ASP A 76 2.14 -6.50 -10.64
C ASP A 76 3.16 -7.42 -9.91
N ALA A 77 2.71 -8.53 -9.29
CA ALA A 77 3.55 -9.55 -8.66
C ALA A 77 3.92 -10.73 -9.59
N ASP A 78 5.10 -11.32 -9.40
CA ASP A 78 5.61 -12.43 -10.22
C ASP A 78 4.91 -13.77 -9.94
N ASN A 79 4.23 -13.89 -8.79
CA ASN A 79 3.41 -15.05 -8.42
C ASN A 79 1.90 -14.74 -8.35
N TYR A 80 1.46 -13.69 -9.06
CA TYR A 80 0.03 -13.37 -9.25
C TYR A 80 -0.79 -14.61 -9.68
N ASP A 81 -1.88 -14.87 -8.98
CA ASP A 81 -2.82 -15.96 -9.29
C ASP A 81 -4.16 -15.39 -9.77
N GLU A 82 -4.47 -15.56 -11.06
CA GLU A 82 -5.73 -15.09 -11.66
C GLU A 82 -6.99 -15.81 -11.13
N THR A 83 -6.82 -16.84 -10.29
CA THR A 83 -7.91 -17.56 -9.62
C THR A 83 -8.09 -17.12 -8.17
N ALA A 84 -7.13 -16.42 -7.57
CA ALA A 84 -7.25 -15.91 -6.20
C ALA A 84 -8.30 -14.80 -6.09
N ASN A 85 -9.04 -14.78 -4.98
CA ASN A 85 -10.04 -13.75 -4.68
C ASN A 85 -9.87 -13.10 -3.29
N GLU A 86 -8.93 -13.59 -2.48
CA GLU A 86 -8.50 -12.99 -1.21
C GLU A 86 -6.98 -13.12 -1.07
N ASP A 87 -6.30 -12.01 -0.73
CA ASP A 87 -4.85 -11.95 -0.58
C ASP A 87 -4.39 -12.67 0.70
N ASP A 88 -3.52 -13.67 0.55
CA ASP A 88 -2.93 -14.42 1.66
C ASP A 88 -1.58 -13.82 2.14
N GLY A 89 -1.12 -12.75 1.49
CA GLY A 89 0.17 -12.10 1.76
C GLY A 89 1.37 -12.84 1.15
N SER A 90 1.14 -13.75 0.20
CA SER A 90 2.22 -14.49 -0.48
C SER A 90 2.92 -13.74 -1.62
N CYS A 91 2.45 -12.55 -2.00
CA CYS A 91 2.95 -11.80 -3.17
C CYS A 91 4.48 -11.63 -3.20
N GLU A 92 5.12 -12.25 -4.19
CA GLU A 92 6.54 -12.11 -4.52
C GLU A 92 6.69 -11.08 -5.63
N TYR A 93 7.45 -10.01 -5.36
CA TYR A 93 7.80 -8.99 -6.35
C TYR A 93 9.30 -9.08 -6.66
N LEU A 94 9.66 -9.29 -7.92
CA LEU A 94 10.98 -8.90 -8.41
C LEU A 94 11.05 -7.36 -8.40
N GLU A 95 11.59 -6.80 -7.31
CA GLU A 95 12.04 -5.40 -7.28
C GLU A 95 13.11 -5.18 -8.37
N THR A 96 12.69 -4.86 -9.59
CA THR A 96 13.57 -4.72 -10.75
C THR A 96 14.43 -3.46 -10.71
N ILE A 97 13.95 -2.44 -9.99
CA ILE A 97 14.72 -1.27 -9.57
C ILE A 97 15.41 -1.59 -8.23
N PRO A 98 16.73 -1.35 -8.10
CA PRO A 98 17.50 -1.70 -6.90
C PRO A 98 17.34 -0.69 -5.75
N CYS A 99 18.04 -0.96 -4.65
CA CYS A 99 18.47 0.02 -3.67
C CYS A 99 20.01 -0.09 -3.56
N ASN A 100 20.73 1.02 -3.54
CA ASN A 100 22.20 1.06 -3.57
C ASN A 100 22.82 0.19 -4.66
N GLY A 101 22.20 0.21 -5.85
CA GLY A 101 22.61 -0.56 -7.03
C GLY A 101 22.37 -2.09 -6.98
N MET A 102 21.83 -2.65 -5.89
CA MET A 102 21.49 -4.08 -5.80
C MET A 102 20.18 -4.35 -5.06
N VAL A 103 19.23 -5.04 -5.72
CA VAL A 103 17.92 -5.45 -5.18
C VAL A 103 18.00 -6.06 -3.78
N LEU A 104 18.95 -6.98 -3.56
CA LEU A 104 19.14 -7.66 -2.27
C LEU A 104 19.41 -6.71 -1.08
N LEU A 105 19.82 -5.46 -1.33
CA LEU A 105 20.05 -4.46 -0.29
C LEU A 105 18.75 -3.80 0.19
N CYS A 106 17.68 -3.76 -0.62
CA CYS A 106 16.36 -3.27 -0.20
C CYS A 106 15.80 -4.07 1.00
N HIS A 107 16.21 -5.33 1.14
CA HIS A 107 15.81 -6.22 2.24
C HIS A 107 16.88 -6.34 3.35
N ARG A 108 17.81 -5.37 3.46
CA ARG A 108 18.84 -5.33 4.51
C ARG A 108 18.66 -4.15 5.43
N ALA A 109 18.79 -4.40 6.74
CA ALA A 109 19.03 -3.33 7.69
C ALA A 109 20.40 -2.69 7.40
N TYR A 110 20.51 -1.38 7.60
CA TYR A 110 21.70 -0.58 7.27
C TYR A 110 23.00 -1.13 7.94
N ASP A 111 22.90 -1.66 9.15
CA ASP A 111 24.01 -2.29 9.89
C ASP A 111 24.49 -3.63 9.30
N GLN A 112 23.78 -4.19 8.32
CA GLN A 112 24.10 -5.42 7.60
C GLN A 112 24.67 -5.19 6.19
N VAL A 113 24.91 -3.94 5.80
CA VAL A 113 25.46 -3.55 4.49
C VAL A 113 26.86 -2.95 4.68
N THR A 114 27.75 -3.18 3.71
CA THR A 114 29.09 -2.56 3.67
C THR A 114 29.11 -1.53 2.54
N PHE A 115 29.04 -0.25 2.90
CA PHE A 115 29.08 0.86 1.95
C PHE A 115 30.53 1.28 1.66
N PRO A 116 30.91 1.52 0.39
CA PRO A 116 32.17 2.18 0.06
C PRO A 116 32.03 3.70 0.29
N GLU A 117 32.98 4.27 1.02
CA GLU A 117 33.00 5.69 1.41
C GLU A 117 34.17 6.43 0.75
N THR A 118 33.93 7.63 0.20
CA THR A 118 35.02 8.49 -0.30
C THR A 118 35.49 9.47 0.76
N HIS A 119 36.73 9.29 1.22
CA HIS A 119 37.43 10.19 2.15
C HIS A 119 37.65 11.57 1.48
N ASN A 120 37.00 12.60 2.01
CA ASN A 120 36.97 14.00 1.54
C ASN A 120 36.48 14.10 0.08
N SER A 121 35.22 13.74 -0.13
CA SER A 121 34.58 13.54 -1.44
C SER A 121 34.64 14.76 -2.36
N PHE A 122 34.61 15.96 -1.79
CA PHE A 122 34.73 17.26 -2.46
C PHE A 122 36.19 17.63 -2.80
N SER A 123 37.18 16.94 -2.22
CA SER A 123 38.60 17.28 -2.34
C SER A 123 39.20 16.71 -3.63
N THR A 124 38.86 17.33 -4.76
CA THR A 124 39.15 16.80 -6.10
C THR A 124 39.82 17.81 -7.02
N HIS A 125 40.54 17.31 -8.02
CA HIS A 125 41.19 18.15 -9.05
C HIS A 125 40.19 18.90 -9.94
N GLU A 126 38.98 18.37 -10.12
CA GLU A 126 37.89 19.00 -10.88
C GLU A 126 37.20 20.10 -10.06
N ASP A 127 37.12 19.92 -8.74
CA ASP A 127 36.66 20.90 -7.76
C ASP A 127 37.74 21.95 -7.40
N ASN A 128 38.86 21.98 -8.16
CA ASN A 128 40.00 22.90 -8.02
C ASN A 128 40.81 22.76 -6.72
N ILE A 129 40.73 21.62 -6.03
CA ILE A 129 41.57 21.30 -4.88
C ILE A 129 42.74 20.42 -5.34
N TYR A 130 43.97 20.89 -5.14
CA TYR A 130 45.20 20.29 -5.67
C TYR A 130 46.14 19.79 -4.57
N TYR A 131 47.23 19.10 -4.95
CA TYR A 131 48.27 18.67 -4.02
C TYR A 131 48.80 19.85 -3.17
N PRO A 132 48.94 19.71 -1.83
CA PRO A 132 48.89 18.47 -1.05
C PRO A 132 47.51 18.08 -0.51
N ALA A 133 46.45 18.82 -0.81
CA ALA A 133 45.12 18.61 -0.23
C ALA A 133 44.22 17.66 -1.04
N SER A 134 44.45 17.48 -2.34
CA SER A 134 43.55 16.66 -3.18
C SER A 134 43.55 15.18 -2.79
N ASN A 135 42.35 14.63 -2.54
CA ASN A 135 42.13 13.20 -2.28
C ASN A 135 41.81 12.44 -3.57
N HIS A 136 41.07 13.05 -4.50
CA HIS A 136 40.53 12.39 -5.70
C HIS A 136 40.94 13.10 -6.99
N LEU A 137 40.95 12.36 -8.11
CA LEU A 137 41.16 12.94 -9.44
C LEU A 137 39.87 13.53 -10.03
N THR A 138 38.71 13.02 -9.63
CA THR A 138 37.40 13.31 -10.24
C THR A 138 36.37 13.71 -9.20
N GLY A 139 35.50 14.65 -9.56
CA GLY A 139 34.47 15.24 -8.72
C GLY A 139 33.30 14.32 -8.39
N PHE A 140 32.30 14.90 -7.72
CA PHE A 140 31.11 14.21 -7.20
C PHE A 140 30.46 13.23 -8.18
N GLN A 141 30.14 13.67 -9.41
CA GLN A 141 29.42 12.83 -10.39
C GLN A 141 30.14 11.52 -10.71
N ALA A 142 31.47 11.54 -10.81
CA ALA A 142 32.25 10.34 -11.12
C ALA A 142 32.28 9.36 -9.94
N GLN A 143 32.15 9.86 -8.70
CA GLN A 143 32.03 9.05 -7.50
C GLN A 143 30.62 8.45 -7.42
N TRP A 144 29.58 9.26 -7.66
CA TRP A 144 28.18 8.78 -7.72
C TRP A 144 28.00 7.69 -8.79
N ASN A 145 28.45 7.94 -10.01
CA ASN A 145 28.38 6.99 -11.14
C ASN A 145 29.25 5.73 -10.94
N ALA A 146 30.15 5.73 -9.94
CA ALA A 146 30.93 4.56 -9.51
C ALA A 146 30.27 3.77 -8.36
N GLY A 147 29.04 4.11 -7.97
CA GLY A 147 28.30 3.47 -6.89
C GLY A 147 28.67 3.96 -5.48
N MET A 148 29.34 5.11 -5.36
CA MET A 148 29.59 5.70 -4.04
C MET A 148 28.31 6.35 -3.51
N ARG A 149 27.93 5.99 -2.28
CA ARG A 149 26.78 6.55 -1.55
C ARG A 149 27.13 6.95 -0.12
N ALA A 150 28.37 6.73 0.32
CA ALA A 150 28.91 7.28 1.55
C ALA A 150 29.99 8.33 1.22
N PHE A 151 29.87 9.51 1.84
CA PHE A 151 30.70 10.68 1.51
C PHE A 151 31.20 11.36 2.79
N MET A 152 32.52 11.57 2.88
CA MET A 152 33.16 12.28 3.99
C MET A 152 33.39 13.74 3.60
N LEU A 153 32.96 14.69 4.45
CA LEU A 153 32.95 16.13 4.17
C LEU A 153 33.53 16.95 5.34
N ASP A 154 34.56 17.75 5.07
CA ASP A 154 35.22 18.61 6.06
C ASP A 154 34.63 20.02 6.00
N THR A 155 34.04 20.52 7.09
CA THR A 155 33.54 21.91 7.13
C THR A 155 34.52 22.85 7.83
N HIS A 156 34.98 23.87 7.10
CA HIS A 156 35.90 24.90 7.60
C HIS A 156 35.42 26.31 7.27
N TYR A 157 36.00 27.32 7.95
CA TYR A 157 35.87 28.71 7.53
C TYR A 157 36.89 29.05 6.44
N LEU A 158 36.44 29.74 5.39
CA LEU A 158 37.25 30.19 4.25
C LEU A 158 38.54 30.92 4.67
N THR A 159 38.51 31.66 5.78
CA THR A 159 39.71 32.23 6.42
C THR A 159 39.68 32.01 7.93
N ALA A 160 40.85 31.98 8.57
CA ALA A 160 40.95 31.92 10.03
C ALA A 160 40.52 33.24 10.72
N ALA A 161 40.44 34.35 9.98
CA ALA A 161 40.16 35.68 10.50
C ALA A 161 38.67 36.06 10.50
N ASP A 162 37.88 35.47 9.60
CA ASP A 162 36.44 35.74 9.47
C ASP A 162 35.66 34.42 9.51
N LYS A 163 35.10 34.16 10.70
CA LYS A 163 34.31 32.96 11.04
C LYS A 163 32.79 33.17 10.85
N SER A 164 32.39 34.11 9.99
CA SER A 164 30.99 34.28 9.63
C SER A 164 30.40 33.01 8.99
N GLU A 165 29.09 32.86 9.15
CA GLU A 165 28.29 31.79 8.55
C GLU A 165 28.48 31.71 7.01
N SER A 166 28.45 32.85 6.33
CA SER A 166 28.69 32.99 4.90
C SER A 166 30.06 32.51 4.40
N ASN A 167 31.00 32.24 5.31
CA ASN A 167 32.34 31.73 5.01
C ASN A 167 32.51 30.22 5.27
N VAL A 168 31.47 29.48 5.67
CA VAL A 168 31.56 28.01 5.79
C VAL A 168 31.75 27.40 4.40
N ARG A 169 32.78 26.57 4.23
CA ARG A 169 33.16 25.91 2.97
C ARG A 169 33.59 24.47 3.23
N PHE A 170 33.50 23.63 2.21
CA PHE A 170 34.21 22.35 2.23
C PHE A 170 35.65 22.57 1.77
N CYS A 171 36.62 22.20 2.62
CA CYS A 171 38.05 22.43 2.38
C CYS A 171 38.88 21.33 3.04
N HIS A 172 39.83 20.73 2.33
CA HIS A 172 40.78 19.78 2.94
C HIS A 172 42.19 20.37 3.05
N GLY A 173 42.99 19.87 3.99
CA GLY A 173 44.39 20.29 4.17
C GLY A 173 44.85 20.30 5.63
N ASN A 174 46.05 20.83 5.85
CA ASN A 174 46.70 20.80 7.17
C ASN A 174 46.15 21.91 8.11
N SER A 175 45.34 21.51 9.09
CA SER A 175 44.61 22.36 10.05
C SER A 175 45.49 23.00 11.13
N ASN A 176 46.45 23.85 10.74
CA ASN A 176 47.19 24.71 11.67
C ASN A 176 46.47 26.05 11.87
N GLU A 177 46.40 26.56 13.11
CA GLU A 177 45.67 27.80 13.47
C GLU A 177 46.05 29.06 12.66
N VAL A 178 47.21 29.06 12.00
CA VAL A 178 47.75 30.20 11.22
C VAL A 178 47.16 30.27 9.80
N PHE A 179 46.71 29.15 9.22
CA PHE A 179 46.24 29.09 7.83
C PHE A 179 45.01 28.17 7.72
N SER A 180 43.93 28.66 7.10
CA SER A 180 42.77 27.79 6.83
C SER A 180 43.13 26.71 5.80
N PRO A 181 42.68 25.45 5.97
CA PRO A 181 42.79 24.41 4.94
C PRO A 181 42.30 24.86 3.55
N CYS A 182 41.31 25.77 3.51
CA CYS A 182 40.80 26.43 2.31
C CYS A 182 41.86 27.16 1.44
N THR A 183 43.09 27.33 1.95
CA THR A 183 44.24 27.85 1.19
C THR A 183 44.59 26.97 -0.02
N TYR A 184 44.24 25.68 0.00
CA TYR A 184 44.50 24.74 -1.10
C TYR A 184 43.34 24.62 -2.12
N GLY A 185 42.28 25.40 -1.94
CA GLY A 185 41.02 25.32 -2.67
C GLY A 185 39.84 25.18 -1.69
N ALA A 186 38.65 25.60 -2.13
CA ALA A 186 37.44 25.61 -1.31
C ALA A 186 36.20 25.39 -2.18
N VAL A 187 35.34 24.47 -1.75
CA VAL A 187 34.08 24.13 -2.42
C VAL A 187 32.92 24.79 -1.66
N ASP A 188 31.93 25.27 -2.40
CA ASP A 188 30.69 25.80 -1.85
C ASP A 188 29.79 24.65 -1.38
N PRO A 189 29.42 24.56 -0.08
CA PRO A 189 28.69 23.41 0.45
C PRO A 189 27.31 23.24 -0.18
N LEU A 190 26.58 24.34 -0.39
CA LEU A 190 25.23 24.32 -0.93
C LEU A 190 25.24 23.84 -2.40
N ASN A 191 26.21 24.28 -3.21
CA ASN A 191 26.40 23.80 -4.58
C ASN A 191 26.78 22.31 -4.66
N TRP A 192 27.57 21.82 -3.71
CA TRP A 192 27.93 20.40 -3.67
C TRP A 192 26.75 19.54 -3.22
N LEU A 193 26.05 19.95 -2.16
CA LEU A 193 24.91 19.23 -1.61
C LEU A 193 23.67 19.29 -2.50
N SER A 194 23.43 20.37 -3.25
CA SER A 194 22.33 20.42 -4.23
C SER A 194 22.50 19.45 -5.39
N LYS A 195 23.74 19.00 -5.68
CA LYS A 195 23.98 17.90 -6.63
C LYS A 195 23.63 16.56 -6.01
N LEU A 196 24.02 16.36 -4.75
CA LEU A 196 23.67 15.16 -4.00
C LEU A 196 22.15 15.01 -3.85
N GLU A 197 21.46 16.10 -3.50
CA GLU A 197 20.00 16.20 -3.46
C GLU A 197 19.38 15.81 -4.81
N SER A 198 19.86 16.38 -5.91
CA SER A 198 19.36 16.04 -7.26
C SER A 198 19.54 14.56 -7.62
N GLU A 199 20.69 13.94 -7.33
CA GLU A 199 20.88 12.51 -7.63
C GLU A 199 20.09 11.60 -6.65
N MET A 200 19.81 12.06 -5.42
CA MET A 200 18.91 11.38 -4.48
C MET A 200 17.43 11.53 -4.85
N GLU A 201 17.04 12.57 -5.59
CA GLU A 201 15.71 12.69 -6.20
C GLU A 201 15.56 11.80 -7.45
N ASP A 202 16.63 11.61 -8.23
CA ASP A 202 16.65 10.72 -9.41
C ASP A 202 16.80 9.22 -9.03
N GLU A 203 17.45 8.89 -7.91
CA GLU A 203 17.57 7.53 -7.36
C GLU A 203 16.89 7.44 -5.96
N ASP A 204 15.56 7.58 -5.93
CA ASP A 204 14.72 7.74 -4.72
C ASP A 204 14.80 6.62 -3.65
N ARG A 205 15.44 5.49 -3.97
CA ARG A 205 15.62 4.33 -3.07
C ARG A 205 17.05 4.15 -2.56
N ASP A 206 17.97 5.03 -2.91
CA ASP A 206 19.38 4.92 -2.54
C ASP A 206 19.67 5.57 -1.18
N ILE A 207 20.07 4.75 -0.19
CA ILE A 207 20.44 5.25 1.13
C ILE A 207 21.82 5.90 1.03
N VAL A 208 21.87 7.22 1.24
CA VAL A 208 23.09 8.01 1.29
C VAL A 208 23.55 8.25 2.73
N THR A 209 24.86 8.22 2.94
CA THR A 209 25.51 8.48 4.23
C THR A 209 26.47 9.66 4.12
N LEU A 210 26.35 10.63 5.04
CA LEU A 210 27.31 11.73 5.17
C LEU A 210 28.08 11.61 6.48
N LEU A 211 29.41 11.53 6.40
CA LEU A 211 30.30 11.65 7.55
C LEU A 211 30.90 13.06 7.57
N ILE A 212 30.50 13.86 8.55
CA ILE A 212 30.87 15.28 8.63
C ILE A 212 31.97 15.49 9.66
N GLU A 213 33.18 15.85 9.21
CA GLU A 213 34.18 16.43 10.10
C GLU A 213 33.89 17.92 10.30
N ASN A 214 33.38 18.27 11.48
CA ASN A 214 32.97 19.65 11.79
C ASN A 214 34.08 20.47 12.48
N TYR A 215 34.62 21.44 11.75
CA TYR A 215 35.57 22.44 12.28
C TYR A 215 34.98 23.86 12.34
N VAL A 216 33.66 24.01 12.18
CA VAL A 216 32.92 25.28 12.33
C VAL A 216 32.00 25.26 13.57
N GLU A 217 31.42 26.42 13.93
CA GLU A 217 30.47 26.48 15.04
C GLU A 217 29.18 25.71 14.71
N PRO A 218 28.62 24.90 15.64
CA PRO A 218 27.42 24.08 15.38
C PRO A 218 26.15 24.84 14.99
N ALA A 219 26.14 26.16 15.11
CA ALA A 219 25.07 27.02 14.59
C ALA A 219 25.22 27.25 13.08
N HIS A 220 26.44 27.44 12.57
CA HIS A 220 26.71 27.69 11.15
C HIS A 220 26.73 26.39 10.33
N LEU A 221 26.99 25.24 10.97
CA LEU A 221 26.84 23.93 10.31
C LEU A 221 25.38 23.69 9.85
N LYS A 222 24.40 24.15 10.64
CA LYS A 222 22.95 23.99 10.39
C LYS A 222 22.36 24.94 9.33
N THR A 223 23.21 25.68 8.61
CA THR A 223 22.79 26.49 7.46
C THR A 223 23.53 26.10 6.18
N VAL A 224 24.35 25.04 6.26
CA VAL A 224 24.94 24.34 5.11
C VAL A 224 24.55 22.86 5.05
N LEU A 225 23.91 22.32 6.10
CA LEU A 225 23.24 21.01 6.18
C LEU A 225 21.78 21.22 6.61
#